data_AF-A0A8S0Q879-F1
#
_entry.id   AF-A0A8S0Q879-F1
#
_cell.length_a   1.000
_cell.length_b   1.000
_cell.length_c   1.000
_cell.angle_alpha   90.00
_cell.angle_beta   90.00
_cell.angle_gamma   90.00
#
_symmetry.space_group_name_H-M   'P 1'
#
loop_
_entity.id
_entity.type
_entity.pdbx_description
1 polymer ?
#
loop_
_entity_poly.entity_id
_entity_poly.type
_entity_poly.pdbx_seq_one_letter_code
_entity_poly.pdbx_strand_id
1 'polypeptide(L)'
;MLYWGICHTDLHMARNDWGFTQYPLIPGHEMVGEVTEIGSKVTKFKVGDKVGVGCLVGSCRQCDQCTNDLENYCSNLICTDGSVYTDGTLAHGGYSNFVVVDEHFVVPVGSQQTKQAENRKLQ
;
A
#
# COMPACT_ATOMS: atom_id res chain seq x y z
N MET A 1 9.41 -6.17 7.85
CA MET A 1 8.82 -4.87 8.25
C MET A 1 9.67 -4.27 9.35
N LEU A 2 9.84 -2.94 9.37
CA LEU A 2 10.64 -2.25 10.40
C LEU A 2 9.76 -1.54 11.43
N TYR A 3 8.73 -0.84 10.96
CA TYR A 3 7.78 -0.09 11.79
C TYR A 3 6.39 -0.17 11.19
N TRP A 4 5.38 -0.07 12.05
CA TRP A 4 3.99 0.15 11.69
C TRP A 4 3.38 1.19 12.64
N GLY A 5 2.57 2.09 12.08
CA GLY A 5 1.70 2.96 12.86
C GLY A 5 0.45 2.23 13.32
N ILE A 6 -0.24 2.83 14.30
CA ILE A 6 -1.57 2.39 14.76
C ILE A 6 -2.52 3.54 14.46
N CYS A 7 -3.48 3.26 13.58
CA CYS A 7 -4.54 4.17 13.22
C CYS A 7 -5.85 3.73 13.88
N HIS A 8 -6.76 4.67 14.14
CA HIS A 8 -8.07 4.33 14.69
C HIS A 8 -8.89 3.42 13.75
N THR A 9 -8.62 3.49 12.45
CA THR A 9 -9.16 2.57 11.43
C THR A 9 -8.82 1.12 11.75
N ASP A 10 -7.63 0.82 12.27
CA ASP A 10 -7.24 -0.55 12.64
C ASP A 10 -8.19 -1.11 13.72
N LEU A 11 -8.61 -0.27 14.67
CA LEU A 11 -9.55 -0.64 15.72
C LEU A 11 -10.96 -0.86 15.18
N HIS A 12 -11.45 0.05 14.33
CA HIS A 12 -12.78 -0.07 13.71
C HIS A 12 -12.89 -1.33 12.86
N MET A 13 -11.86 -1.62 12.06
CA MET A 13 -11.77 -2.84 11.27
C MET A 13 -11.74 -4.08 12.16
N ALA A 14 -10.88 -4.11 13.19
CA ALA A 14 -10.77 -5.25 14.11
C ALA A 14 -12.08 -5.55 14.86
N ARG A 15 -12.87 -4.52 15.19
CA ARG A 15 -14.17 -4.65 15.89
C ARG A 15 -15.37 -4.82 14.95
N ASN A 16 -15.16 -4.73 13.65
CA ASN A 16 -16.22 -4.73 12.65
C ASN A 16 -17.27 -3.62 12.89
N ASP A 17 -16.82 -2.43 13.31
CA ASP A 17 -17.72 -1.31 13.61
C ASP A 17 -18.53 -0.85 12.39
N TRP A 18 -18.04 -1.13 11.18
CA TRP A 18 -18.72 -0.81 9.92
C TRP A 18 -19.44 -2.00 9.27
N GLY A 19 -19.42 -3.18 9.88
CA GLY A 19 -20.21 -4.34 9.45
C GLY A 19 -19.70 -5.11 8.22
N PHE A 20 -18.56 -4.72 7.63
CA PHE A 20 -18.00 -5.36 6.43
C PHE A 20 -16.66 -6.07 6.65
N THR A 21 -16.14 -6.14 7.88
CA THR A 21 -14.86 -6.80 8.15
C THR A 21 -14.88 -8.27 7.77
N GLN A 22 -13.87 -8.68 7.00
CA GLN A 22 -13.61 -10.08 6.69
C GLN A 22 -12.55 -10.65 7.64
N TYR A 23 -12.84 -11.79 8.27
CA TYR A 23 -11.91 -12.49 9.16
C TYR A 23 -11.37 -13.77 8.49
N PRO A 24 -10.12 -14.17 8.77
CA PRO A 24 -9.15 -13.52 9.68
C PRO A 24 -8.66 -12.16 9.14
N LEU A 25 -8.53 -11.17 10.01
CA LEU A 25 -8.03 -9.84 9.67
C LEU A 25 -6.64 -9.62 10.30
N ILE A 26 -5.73 -9.08 9.51
CA ILE A 26 -4.45 -8.52 9.99
C ILE A 26 -4.48 -7.04 9.63
N PRO A 27 -4.67 -6.12 10.61
CA PRO A 27 -4.67 -4.69 10.35
C PRO A 27 -3.28 -4.12 10.02
N GLY A 28 -3.23 -2.81 9.79
CA GLY A 28 -2.00 -2.04 9.64
C GLY A 28 -1.80 -1.50 8.23
N HIS A 29 -2.00 -0.19 8.06
CA HIS A 29 -1.84 0.53 6.78
C HIS A 29 -0.90 1.73 6.87
N GLU A 30 -0.09 1.80 7.93
CA GLU A 30 0.94 2.83 8.14
C GLU A 30 2.31 2.16 8.21
N MET A 31 2.76 1.59 7.09
CA MET A 31 3.90 0.68 7.05
C MET A 31 5.19 1.36 6.62
N VAL A 32 6.30 1.08 7.31
CA VAL A 32 7.66 1.42 6.86
C VAL A 32 8.57 0.20 6.96
N GLY A 33 9.28 -0.10 5.87
CA GLY A 33 10.11 -1.29 5.74
C GLY A 33 11.36 -1.10 4.88
N GLU A 34 12.03 -2.22 4.63
CA GLU A 34 13.17 -2.31 3.71
C GLU A 34 12.85 -3.34 2.64
N VAL A 35 13.16 -3.01 1.38
CA VAL A 35 12.97 -3.92 0.24
C VAL A 35 13.93 -5.10 0.36
N THR A 36 13.40 -6.32 0.43
CA THR A 36 14.19 -7.56 0.50
C THR A 36 14.20 -8.33 -0.82
N GLU A 37 13.16 -8.16 -1.64
CA GLU A 37 13.03 -8.75 -2.97
C GLU A 37 12.26 -7.80 -3.89
N ILE A 38 12.53 -7.87 -5.20
CA ILE A 38 11.80 -7.10 -6.23
C ILE A 38 11.39 -8.02 -7.38
N GLY A 39 10.25 -7.72 -8.01
CA GLY A 39 9.84 -8.39 -9.24
C GLY A 39 10.79 -8.09 -10.40
N SER A 40 10.87 -9.00 -11.38
CA SER A 40 11.82 -8.92 -12.50
C SER A 40 11.66 -7.68 -13.41
N LYS A 41 10.49 -7.04 -13.38
CA LYS A 41 10.18 -5.81 -14.15
C LYS A 41 10.25 -4.53 -13.31
N VAL A 42 10.44 -4.64 -12.00
CA VAL A 42 10.50 -3.49 -11.10
C VAL A 42 11.79 -2.73 -11.34
N THR A 43 11.67 -1.42 -11.53
CA THR A 43 12.83 -0.54 -11.79
C THR A 43 12.90 0.65 -10.84
N LYS A 44 11.79 0.98 -10.16
CA LYS A 44 11.67 2.12 -9.26
C LYS A 44 12.43 1.94 -7.94
N PHE A 45 12.66 0.68 -7.54
CA PHE A 45 13.27 0.32 -6.25
C PHE A 45 14.37 -0.74 -6.44
N LYS A 46 15.26 -0.84 -5.47
CA LYS A 46 16.26 -1.90 -5.33
C LYS A 46 16.24 -2.47 -3.91
N VAL A 47 16.76 -3.69 -3.76
CA VAL A 47 16.98 -4.32 -2.46
C VAL A 47 17.80 -3.38 -1.56
N GLY A 48 17.37 -3.23 -0.30
CA GLY A 48 17.94 -2.32 0.69
C GLY A 48 17.30 -0.93 0.74
N ASP A 49 16.45 -0.54 -0.23
CA ASP A 49 15.73 0.73 -0.18
C ASP A 49 14.74 0.75 0.99
N LYS A 50 14.68 1.89 1.69
CA LYS A 50 13.64 2.16 2.70
C LYS A 50 12.39 2.67 2.02
N VAL A 51 11.27 2.01 2.28
CA VAL A 51 10.00 2.26 1.61
C VAL A 51 8.85 2.29 2.59
N GLY A 52 7.77 2.97 2.18
CA GLY A 52 6.51 3.01 2.89
C GLY A 52 5.36 2.51 2.04
N VAL A 53 4.33 1.99 2.71
CA VAL A 53 3.07 1.58 2.10
C VAL A 53 1.94 2.20 2.93
N GLY A 54 0.99 2.83 2.24
CA GLY A 54 -0.16 3.51 2.84
C GLY A 54 -1.40 2.62 2.88
N CYS A 55 -2.57 3.24 2.73
CA CYS A 55 -3.87 2.55 2.83
C CYS A 55 -4.29 1.77 1.58
N LEU A 56 -3.61 1.96 0.44
CA LEU A 56 -3.97 1.33 -0.83
C LEU A 56 -2.84 0.42 -1.30
N VAL A 57 -3.20 -0.76 -1.82
CA VAL A 57 -2.27 -1.72 -2.44
C VAL A 57 -2.68 -2.06 -3.87
N GLY A 58 -3.79 -1.50 -4.37
CA GLY A 58 -4.28 -1.77 -5.71
C GLY A 58 -5.34 -0.77 -6.18
N SER A 59 -5.52 -0.70 -7.49
CA SER A 59 -6.63 -0.03 -8.19
C SER A 59 -6.78 -0.61 -9.59
N CYS A 60 -7.78 -0.17 -10.38
CA CYS A 60 -7.94 -0.69 -11.74
C CYS A 60 -6.89 -0.20 -12.75
N ARG A 61 -6.12 0.83 -12.40
CA ARG A 61 -5.03 1.41 -13.23
C ARG A 61 -5.44 1.95 -14.61
N GLN A 62 -6.74 2.03 -14.92
CA GLN A 62 -7.21 2.34 -16.28
C GLN A 62 -8.38 3.34 -16.36
N CYS A 63 -9.03 3.69 -15.24
CA CYS A 63 -10.09 4.70 -15.25
C CYS A 63 -9.54 6.11 -15.17
N ASP A 64 -10.38 7.10 -15.47
CA ASP A 64 -10.02 8.53 -15.43
C ASP A 64 -9.36 8.95 -14.12
N GLN A 65 -9.80 8.40 -12.98
CA GLN A 65 -9.17 8.69 -11.69
C GLN A 65 -7.75 8.12 -11.63
N CYS A 66 -7.55 6.87 -12.05
CA CYS A 66 -6.23 6.26 -12.03
C CYS A 66 -5.26 6.91 -13.03
N THR A 67 -5.75 7.35 -14.20
CA THR A 67 -4.90 8.01 -15.20
C THR A 67 -4.49 9.43 -14.79
N ASN A 68 -5.16 10.02 -13.80
CA ASN A 68 -4.86 11.34 -13.24
C ASN A 68 -4.18 11.27 -11.86
N ASP A 69 -3.54 10.16 -11.50
CA ASP A 69 -2.88 9.93 -10.19
C ASP A 69 -3.82 10.10 -8.98
N LEU A 70 -5.09 9.73 -9.16
CA LEU A 70 -6.18 9.84 -8.19
C LEU A 70 -6.72 8.44 -7.82
N GLU A 71 -5.84 7.46 -7.61
CA GLU A 71 -6.24 6.07 -7.35
C GLU A 71 -7.11 5.90 -6.10
N ASN A 72 -7.01 6.83 -5.15
CA ASN A 72 -7.85 6.88 -3.96
C ASN A 72 -9.34 7.19 -4.26
N TYR A 73 -9.65 7.65 -5.48
CA TYR A 73 -11.01 7.82 -5.97
C TYR A 73 -11.44 6.71 -6.96
N CYS A 74 -10.62 5.68 -7.15
CA CYS A 74 -10.96 4.55 -8.00
C CYS A 74 -12.09 3.72 -7.37
N SER A 75 -13.17 3.45 -8.12
CA SER A 75 -14.26 2.56 -7.66
C SER A 75 -13.82 1.12 -7.40
N ASN A 76 -12.65 0.71 -7.93
CA ASN A 76 -12.06 -0.61 -7.75
C ASN A 76 -10.73 -0.52 -6.99
N LEU A 77 -10.60 0.42 -6.04
CA LEU A 77 -9.45 0.46 -5.15
C LEU A 77 -9.38 -0.81 -4.29
N ILE A 78 -8.17 -1.19 -3.90
CA ILE A 78 -7.91 -2.32 -3.01
C ILE A 78 -7.22 -1.76 -1.76
N CYS A 79 -7.89 -1.87 -0.61
CA CYS A 79 -7.31 -1.46 0.66
C CYS A 79 -6.23 -2.45 1.10
N THR A 80 -5.30 -1.94 1.90
CA THR A 80 -4.17 -2.71 2.44
C THR A 80 -4.59 -3.88 3.32
N ASP A 81 -5.70 -3.71 4.04
CA ASP A 81 -6.32 -4.75 4.84
C ASP A 81 -7.82 -4.85 4.53
N GLY A 82 -8.37 -6.06 4.67
CA GLY A 82 -9.81 -6.32 4.58
C GLY A 82 -10.43 -6.29 3.17
N SER A 83 -9.64 -6.02 2.12
CA SER A 83 -10.07 -6.13 0.71
C SER A 83 -9.58 -7.42 0.07
N VAL A 84 -10.27 -7.90 -0.97
CA VAL A 84 -9.80 -9.02 -1.79
C VAL A 84 -8.83 -8.50 -2.86
N TYR A 85 -7.64 -9.09 -2.93
CA TYR A 85 -6.62 -8.75 -3.92
C TYR A 85 -6.96 -9.34 -5.30
N THR A 86 -6.23 -8.96 -6.34
CA THR A 86 -6.54 -9.34 -7.73
C THR A 86 -6.44 -10.84 -8.02
N ASP A 87 -5.71 -11.59 -7.18
CA ASP A 87 -5.58 -13.05 -7.25
C ASP A 87 -6.65 -13.80 -6.43
N GLY A 88 -7.59 -13.08 -5.81
CA GLY A 88 -8.65 -13.63 -4.97
C GLY A 88 -8.24 -13.88 -3.51
N THR A 89 -7.00 -13.58 -3.12
CA THR A 89 -6.56 -13.68 -1.72
C THR A 89 -7.02 -12.47 -0.91
N LEU A 90 -7.14 -12.64 0.41
CA LEU A 90 -7.44 -11.53 1.31
C LEU A 90 -6.19 -10.69 1.54
N ALA A 91 -6.29 -9.37 1.37
CA ALA A 91 -5.22 -8.45 1.70
C ALA A 91 -5.05 -8.38 3.23
N HIS A 92 -3.82 -8.68 3.65
CA HIS A 92 -3.39 -8.64 5.04
C HIS A 92 -2.40 -7.48 5.24
N GLY A 93 -2.67 -6.66 6.25
CA GLY A 93 -1.90 -5.47 6.56
C GLY A 93 -0.54 -5.72 7.22
N GLY A 94 0.02 -4.62 7.71
CA GLY A 94 1.39 -4.50 8.15
C GLY A 94 1.72 -5.02 9.53
N TYR A 95 0.75 -5.51 10.31
CA TYR A 95 1.01 -6.16 11.60
C TYR A 95 1.56 -7.58 11.39
N SER A 96 2.62 -7.66 10.59
CA SER A 96 3.20 -8.86 10.02
C SER A 96 4.71 -8.66 9.79
N ASN A 97 5.45 -9.76 9.64
CA ASN A 97 6.89 -9.70 9.41
C ASN A 97 7.23 -9.25 7.98
N PHE A 98 6.39 -9.58 7.00
CA PHE A 98 6.60 -9.29 5.57
C PHE A 98 5.27 -9.02 4.87
N VAL A 99 5.32 -8.16 3.85
CA VAL A 99 4.22 -7.90 2.91
C VAL A 99 4.78 -7.85 1.50
N VAL A 100 3.95 -8.14 0.51
CA VAL A 100 4.26 -8.00 -0.92
C VAL A 100 3.26 -7.03 -1.51
N VAL A 101 3.74 -5.97 -2.16
CA VAL A 101 2.91 -4.87 -2.68
C VAL A 101 3.41 -4.46 -4.06
N ASP A 102 2.50 -4.13 -4.96
CA ASP A 102 2.83 -3.60 -6.28
C ASP A 102 3.63 -2.28 -6.17
N GLU A 103 4.69 -2.12 -6.99
CA GLU A 103 5.63 -1.01 -6.89
C GLU A 103 4.97 0.38 -7.04
N HIS A 104 3.80 0.45 -7.68
CA HIS A 104 3.06 1.69 -7.83
C HIS A 104 2.60 2.24 -6.48
N PHE A 105 2.16 1.38 -5.57
CA PHE A 105 1.60 1.73 -4.27
C PHE A 105 2.66 1.82 -3.16
N VAL A 106 3.92 1.62 -3.51
CA VAL A 106 5.08 1.78 -2.62
C VAL A 106 5.69 3.17 -2.84
N VAL A 107 6.06 3.84 -1.75
CA VAL A 107 6.73 5.15 -1.78
C VAL A 107 8.12 5.08 -1.15
N PRO A 108 9.13 5.81 -1.67
CA PRO A 108 10.42 5.92 -1.00
C PRO A 108 10.28 6.64 0.35
N VAL A 109 11.14 6.29 1.32
CA VAL A 109 11.23 6.95 2.63
C VAL A 109 12.64 7.48 2.86
N GLY A 110 12.78 8.72 3.32
CA GLY A 110 14.07 9.38 3.58
C GLY A 110 14.58 10.21 2.41
N SER A 111 15.91 10.30 2.22
CA SER A 111 16.56 11.15 1.20
C SER A 111 16.21 10.82 -0.26
N GLN A 112 15.48 9.73 -0.50
CA GLN A 112 14.92 9.40 -1.82
C GLN A 112 13.56 10.08 -2.09
N GLN A 113 12.87 10.63 -1.09
CA GLN A 113 11.59 11.34 -1.27
C GLN A 113 11.72 12.64 -2.06
N THR A 114 12.85 13.34 -1.92
CA THR A 114 13.09 14.64 -2.56
C THR A 114 13.08 14.56 -4.08
N LYS A 115 13.61 13.49 -4.67
CA LYS A 115 13.71 13.35 -6.14
C LYS A 115 12.37 13.11 -6.83
N GLN A 116 11.44 12.43 -6.16
CA GLN A 116 10.14 12.08 -6.76
C GLN A 116 9.11 13.22 -6.66
N ALA A 117 9.24 14.08 -5.65
CA ALA A 117 8.44 15.30 -5.52
C ALA A 117 8.87 16.38 -6.54
N GLU A 118 10.14 16.43 -6.90
CA GLU A 118 10.67 17.38 -7.91
C GLU A 118 10.23 17.03 -9.34
N ASN A 119 10.25 15.75 -9.71
CA ASN A 119 9.82 15.33 -11.06
C ASN A 119 8.32 15.55 -11.32
N ARG A 120 7.47 15.52 -10.28
CA ARG A 120 6.03 15.81 -10.41
C ARG A 120 5.68 17.29 -10.54
N LYS A 121 6.61 18.21 -10.30
CA LYS A 121 6.41 19.65 -10.55
C LYS A 121 6.76 20.08 -11.98
N LEU A 122 7.30 19.16 -12.78
CA LEU A 122 7.78 19.42 -14.14
C LEU A 122 6.88 18.80 -15.23
N GLN A 123 5.73 18.25 -14.84
CA GLN A 123 4.62 17.84 -15.71
C GLN A 123 3.42 18.72 -15.41
#